data_AF-A0A945YM55-F1
#
_entry.id   AF-A0A945YM55-F1
#
_cell.length_a   1.000
_cell.length_b   1.000
_cell.length_c   1.000
_cell.angle_alpha   90.00
_cell.angle_beta   90.00
_cell.angle_gamma   90.00
#
_symmetry.space_group_name_H-M   'P 1'
#
loop_
_entity.id
_entity.type
_entity.pdbx_description
1 polymer ?
#
loop_
_entity_poly.entity_id
_entity_poly.type
_entity_poly.pdbx_seq_one_letter_code
_entity_poly.pdbx_strand_id
1 'polypeptide(L)'
;SPIARGGRYDHVGESFGRSRPATGFTIDLRKLTQCTTELSVEESQRKIWAPCMLDDLDLSAKIKSLRESGDIVVEDILGAAFDLGSSGYTHKVIKQGLNWSLVAIKDNK
;
A
#
# COMPACT_ATOMS: atom_id res chain seq x y z
N SER A 1 -14.77 21.41 13.08
CA SER A 1 -13.85 21.29 14.24
C SER A 1 -12.42 21.35 13.72
N PRO A 2 -11.43 21.89 14.46
CA PRO A 2 -10.05 21.99 13.97
C PRO A 2 -9.45 20.59 13.74
N ILE A 3 -8.69 20.41 12.65
CA ILE A 3 -8.01 19.16 12.30
C ILE A 3 -6.71 18.95 13.10
N ALA A 4 -6.10 20.04 13.54
CA ALA A 4 -4.91 20.04 14.39
C ALA A 4 -5.07 21.03 15.55
N ARG A 5 -4.42 20.75 16.68
CA ARG A 5 -4.37 21.61 17.87
C ARG A 5 -2.96 21.64 18.40
N GLY A 6 -2.42 22.81 18.70
CA GLY A 6 -1.07 22.94 19.24
C GLY A 6 -0.86 24.20 20.05
N GLY A 7 0.32 24.31 20.64
CA GLY A 7 0.71 25.45 21.46
C GLY A 7 1.94 25.18 22.33
N ARG A 8 2.19 26.10 23.25
CA ARG A 8 3.19 25.98 24.30
C ARG A 8 2.59 25.27 25.53
N TYR A 9 3.37 24.40 26.14
CA TYR A 9 3.01 23.60 27.31
C TYR A 9 4.11 23.72 28.36
N ASP A 10 3.82 24.36 29.47
CA ASP A 10 4.83 24.69 30.48
C ASP A 10 4.86 23.73 31.67
N HIS A 11 3.79 22.96 31.86
CA HIS A 11 3.57 22.17 33.07
C HIS A 11 3.46 20.66 32.85
N VAL A 12 3.55 20.18 31.60
CA VAL A 12 3.44 18.72 31.31
C VAL A 12 4.57 17.93 31.98
N GLY A 13 5.75 18.54 32.15
CA GLY A 13 6.90 17.93 32.83
C GLY A 13 6.84 17.96 34.36
N GLU A 14 5.91 18.70 34.96
CA GLU A 14 5.83 18.87 36.43
C GLU A 14 5.50 17.54 37.12
N SER A 15 4.62 16.75 36.52
CA SER A 15 4.31 15.37 36.94
C SER A 15 5.52 14.42 36.90
N PHE A 16 6.62 14.82 36.26
CA PHE A 16 7.86 14.05 36.13
C PHE A 16 9.02 14.69 36.91
N GLY A 17 8.73 15.61 37.84
CA GLY A 17 9.69 16.14 38.83
C GLY A 17 10.39 17.44 38.45
N ARG A 18 10.23 17.95 37.22
CA ARG A 18 10.71 19.28 36.80
C ARG A 18 9.85 19.84 35.67
N SER A 19 9.28 21.04 35.86
CA SER A 19 8.69 21.79 34.77
C SER A 19 9.75 22.06 33.69
N ARG A 20 9.43 21.68 32.45
CA ARG A 20 10.22 21.95 31.26
C ARG A 20 9.27 22.51 30.20
N PRO A 21 9.51 23.73 29.69
CA PRO A 21 8.67 24.29 28.64
C PRO A 21 8.83 23.46 27.35
N ALA A 22 7.71 23.19 26.68
CA ALA A 22 7.66 22.45 25.43
C ALA A 22 6.66 23.10 24.46
N THR A 23 6.81 22.81 23.17
CA THR A 23 5.86 23.24 22.12
C THR A 23 5.54 22.06 21.23
N GLY A 24 4.29 21.92 20.79
CA GLY A 24 3.90 20.84 19.90
C GLY A 24 2.46 20.98 19.40
N PHE A 25 2.04 20.03 18.58
CA PHE A 25 0.67 19.91 18.12
C PHE A 25 0.25 18.45 17.97
N THR A 26 -1.05 18.20 17.97
CA THR A 26 -1.69 16.94 17.60
C THR A 26 -2.56 17.15 16.38
N ILE A 27 -2.74 16.10 15.57
CA ILE A 27 -3.56 16.12 14.36
C ILE A 27 -4.42 14.86 14.30
N ASP A 28 -5.67 15.02 13.86
CA ASP A 28 -6.59 13.92 13.59
C ASP A 28 -6.41 13.45 12.14
N LEU A 29 -5.69 12.33 11.96
CA LEU A 29 -5.40 11.77 10.64
C LEU A 29 -6.68 11.30 9.90
N ARG A 30 -7.73 10.88 10.62
CA ARG A 30 -8.99 10.47 9.98
C ARG A 30 -9.72 11.68 9.42
N LYS A 31 -9.76 12.79 10.15
CA LYS A 31 -10.30 14.05 9.61
C LYS A 31 -9.44 14.59 8.47
N LEU A 32 -8.12 14.45 8.58
CA LEU A 32 -7.20 14.83 7.50
C LEU A 32 -7.55 14.08 6.20
N THR A 33 -7.76 12.76 6.26
CA THR A 33 -8.16 11.98 5.06
C THR A 33 -9.49 12.42 4.45
N GLN A 34 -10.40 13.00 5.23
CA GLN A 34 -11.69 13.51 4.72
C GLN A 34 -11.56 14.89 4.07
N CYS A 35 -10.53 15.65 4.42
CA CYS A 35 -10.21 16.95 3.82
C CYS A 35 -9.39 16.81 2.53
N THR A 36 -8.87 15.62 2.24
CA THR A 36 -8.13 15.34 1.01
C THR A 36 -9.07 14.66 0.02
N THR A 37 -9.64 15.44 -0.90
CA THR A 37 -10.54 14.94 -1.95
C THR A 37 -9.81 14.30 -3.13
N GLU A 38 -8.49 14.53 -3.25
CA GLU A 38 -7.70 14.10 -4.40
C GLU A 38 -6.30 13.63 -3.96
N LEU A 39 -6.23 12.60 -3.12
CA LEU A 39 -5.14 11.65 -3.35
C LEU A 39 -5.60 10.88 -4.57
N SER A 40 -5.26 11.38 -5.76
CA SER A 40 -5.22 10.55 -6.95
C SER A 40 -4.35 9.37 -6.57
N VAL A 41 -4.98 8.26 -6.17
CA VAL A 41 -4.34 6.96 -6.19
C VAL A 41 -3.96 6.86 -7.64
N GLU A 42 -2.66 7.03 -7.93
CA GLU A 42 -2.19 7.18 -9.30
C GLU A 42 -2.93 6.15 -10.14
N GLU A 43 -3.69 6.59 -11.15
CA GLU A 43 -4.50 5.68 -11.98
C GLU A 43 -3.62 4.60 -12.65
N SER A 44 -2.30 4.76 -12.58
CA SER A 44 -1.25 3.83 -12.97
C SER A 44 -1.03 2.65 -12.01
N GLN A 45 -1.50 2.70 -10.75
CA GLN A 45 -1.10 1.74 -9.73
C GLN A 45 -1.86 0.41 -9.89
N ARG A 46 -1.30 -0.52 -10.67
CA ARG A 46 -1.92 -1.82 -10.92
C ARG A 46 -1.82 -2.71 -9.68
N LYS A 47 -2.91 -3.38 -9.35
CA LYS A 47 -2.94 -4.48 -8.38
C LYS A 47 -2.73 -5.78 -9.14
N ILE A 48 -1.57 -6.40 -8.93
CA ILE A 48 -1.09 -7.55 -9.69
C ILE A 48 -1.07 -8.77 -8.80
N TRP A 49 -1.73 -9.84 -9.25
CA TRP A 49 -1.59 -11.17 -8.66
C TRP A 49 -0.39 -11.90 -9.27
N ALA A 50 0.46 -12.51 -8.46
CA ALA A 50 1.56 -13.33 -8.92
C ALA A 50 1.59 -14.68 -8.17
N PRO A 51 1.94 -15.79 -8.84
CA PRO A 51 2.20 -17.04 -8.13
C PRO A 51 3.44 -16.90 -7.23
N CYS A 52 3.50 -17.63 -6.12
CA CYS A 52 4.72 -17.74 -5.32
C CYS A 52 5.50 -18.98 -5.73
N MET A 53 6.70 -18.80 -6.28
CA MET A 53 7.62 -19.88 -6.65
C MET A 53 9.02 -19.54 -6.12
N LEU A 54 9.44 -20.19 -5.03
CA LEU A 54 10.69 -19.85 -4.33
C LEU A 54 11.94 -19.97 -5.22
N ASP A 55 11.96 -20.94 -6.13
CA ASP A 55 13.14 -21.29 -6.94
C ASP A 55 13.16 -20.64 -8.34
N ASP A 56 12.17 -19.82 -8.68
CA ASP A 56 12.08 -19.17 -10.01
C ASP A 56 12.67 -17.74 -9.94
N LEU A 57 13.97 -17.63 -10.24
CA LEU A 57 14.70 -16.35 -10.22
C LEU A 57 14.14 -15.33 -11.22
N ASP A 58 13.66 -15.80 -12.37
CA ASP A 58 13.06 -14.93 -13.40
C ASP A 58 11.75 -14.32 -12.90
N LEU A 59 10.93 -15.11 -12.19
CA LEU A 59 9.73 -14.61 -11.53
C LEU A 59 10.07 -13.58 -10.47
N SER A 60 11.05 -13.87 -9.61
CA SER A 60 11.48 -12.96 -8.53
C SER A 60 11.97 -11.62 -9.10
N ALA A 61 12.79 -11.66 -10.15
CA ALA A 61 13.26 -10.47 -10.86
C ALA A 61 12.09 -9.68 -11.48
N LYS A 62 11.12 -10.37 -12.08
CA LYS A 62 9.93 -9.75 -12.66
C LYS A 62 9.07 -9.05 -11.60
N ILE A 63 8.80 -9.72 -10.48
CA ILE A 63 8.04 -9.19 -9.35
C ILE A 63 8.73 -7.95 -8.78
N LYS A 64 10.06 -8.02 -8.59
CA LYS A 64 10.85 -6.88 -8.11
C LYS A 64 10.72 -5.68 -9.05
N SER A 65 10.88 -5.89 -10.36
CA SER A 65 10.75 -4.83 -11.37
C SER A 65 9.35 -4.20 -11.38
N LEU A 66 8.29 -4.99 -11.21
CA LEU A 66 6.92 -4.47 -11.13
C LEU A 66 6.70 -3.62 -9.87
N ARG A 67 7.24 -4.05 -8.72
CA ARG A 67 7.19 -3.26 -7.47
C ARG A 67 7.98 -1.95 -7.60
N GLU A 68 9.13 -1.97 -8.28
CA GLU A 68 9.93 -0.77 -8.55
C GLU A 68 9.23 0.22 -9.49
N SER A 69 8.36 -0.24 -10.39
CA SER A 69 7.52 0.63 -11.22
C SER A 69 6.29 1.19 -10.48
N GLY A 70 6.15 0.92 -9.18
CA GLY A 70 5.05 1.40 -8.34
C GLY A 70 3.85 0.45 -8.28
N ASP A 71 3.88 -0.69 -8.99
CA ASP A 71 2.78 -1.65 -8.96
C ASP A 71 2.69 -2.37 -7.61
N ILE A 72 1.46 -2.72 -7.21
CA ILE A 72 1.18 -3.51 -6.02
C ILE A 72 1.15 -4.98 -6.43
N VAL A 73 2.20 -5.73 -6.13
CA VAL A 73 2.28 -7.17 -6.45
C VAL A 73 2.04 -8.02 -5.21
N VAL A 74 0.98 -8.82 -5.25
CA VAL A 74 0.62 -9.79 -4.22
C VAL A 74 0.99 -11.19 -4.68
N GLU A 75 1.82 -11.87 -3.89
CA GLU A 75 2.26 -13.24 -4.15
C GLU A 75 1.32 -14.24 -3.46
N ASP A 76 0.76 -15.16 -4.23
CA ASP A 76 -0.08 -16.24 -3.71
C ASP A 76 0.77 -17.42 -3.25
N ILE A 77 0.92 -17.53 -1.94
CA ILE A 77 1.66 -18.60 -1.26
C ILE A 77 0.85 -19.90 -1.24
N LEU A 78 -0.48 -19.82 -1.28
CA LEU A 78 -1.36 -20.97 -1.12
C LEU A 78 -1.62 -21.69 -2.45
N GLY A 79 -1.34 -21.04 -3.59
CA GLY A 79 -1.58 -21.57 -4.93
C GLY A 79 -3.06 -21.89 -5.16
N ALA A 80 -3.96 -21.26 -4.39
CA ALA A 80 -5.38 -21.53 -4.47
C ALA A 80 -5.94 -20.84 -5.72
N ALA A 81 -6.84 -21.53 -6.44
CA ALA A 81 -7.59 -20.94 -7.52
C ALA A 81 -8.57 -19.90 -6.95
N PHE A 82 -8.07 -18.71 -6.61
CA PHE A 82 -8.89 -17.58 -6.22
C PHE A 82 -9.64 -17.06 -7.44
N ASP A 83 -10.91 -16.71 -7.27
CA ASP A 83 -11.62 -15.94 -8.28
C ASP A 83 -11.04 -14.52 -8.31
N LEU A 84 -10.15 -14.30 -9.27
CA LEU A 84 -9.49 -13.02 -9.46
C LEU A 84 -10.46 -11.94 -9.96
N GLY A 85 -11.59 -12.31 -10.59
CA GLY A 85 -12.56 -11.33 -11.11
C GLY A 85 -13.23 -10.51 -10.02
N SER A 86 -13.46 -11.09 -8.84
CA SER A 86 -14.14 -10.43 -7.72
C SER A 86 -13.19 -9.76 -6.71
N SER A 87 -11.88 -9.82 -6.95
CA SER A 87 -10.83 -9.54 -5.94
C SER A 87 -10.23 -8.14 -6.00
N GLY A 88 -10.54 -7.37 -7.05
CA GLY A 88 -9.95 -6.05 -7.29
C GLY A 88 -8.51 -6.06 -7.81
N TYR A 89 -7.96 -7.23 -8.19
CA TYR A 89 -6.74 -7.32 -8.99
C TYR A 89 -7.05 -6.92 -10.44
N THR A 90 -6.17 -6.12 -11.04
CA THR A 90 -6.30 -5.68 -12.43
C THR A 90 -5.51 -6.55 -13.39
N HIS A 91 -4.41 -7.15 -12.92
CA HIS A 91 -3.53 -7.99 -13.73
C HIS A 91 -3.07 -9.24 -12.97
N LYS A 92 -2.55 -10.21 -13.72
CA LYS A 92 -1.87 -11.39 -13.19
C LYS A 92 -0.57 -11.69 -13.95
N VAL A 93 0.40 -12.24 -13.24
CA VAL A 93 1.64 -12.77 -13.82
C VAL A 93 1.43 -14.23 -14.19
N ILE A 94 1.69 -14.59 -15.45
CA ILE A 94 1.58 -15.96 -15.95
C ILE A 94 2.86 -16.38 -16.68
N LYS A 95 3.16 -17.67 -16.65
CA LYS A 95 4.29 -18.25 -17.40
C LYS A 95 3.85 -18.54 -18.83
N GLN A 96 4.47 -17.87 -19.81
CA GLN A 96 4.26 -18.09 -21.24
C GLN A 96 5.55 -18.62 -21.86
N GLY A 97 5.60 -19.94 -22.09
CA GLY A 97 6.82 -20.62 -22.52
C GLY A 97 7.91 -20.51 -21.44
N LEU A 98 9.02 -19.86 -21.78
CA LEU A 98 10.14 -19.64 -20.88
C LEU A 98 10.07 -18.33 -20.09
N ASN A 99 9.12 -17.44 -20.42
CA ASN A 99 9.09 -16.07 -19.88
C ASN A 99 7.85 -15.80 -19.01
N TRP A 100 8.02 -14.91 -18.04
CA TRP A 100 6.92 -14.40 -17.21
C TRP A 100 6.30 -13.14 -17.83
N SER A 101 5.00 -13.20 -18.13
CA SER A 101 4.27 -12.09 -18.74
C SER A 101 3.12 -11.60 -17.85
N LEU A 102 2.84 -10.30 -17.97
CA LEU A 102 1.76 -9.63 -17.27
C LEU A 102 0.53 -9.60 -18.16
N VAL A 103 -0.61 -10.05 -17.65
CA VAL A 103 -1.87 -10.14 -18.41
C VAL A 103 -3.00 -9.51 -17.61
N ALA A 104 -3.82 -8.69 -18.27
CA ALA A 104 -5.01 -8.10 -17.65
C ALA A 104 -6.04 -9.18 -17.28
N ILE A 105 -6.65 -9.05 -16.11
CA ILE A 105 -7.76 -9.89 -15.69
C ILE A 105 -9.02 -9.32 -16.35
N LYS A 106 -9.79 -10.16 -17.05
CA LYS A 106 -11.08 -9.78 -17.61
C LYS A 106 -12.13 -9.91 -16.51
N ASP A 107 -12.84 -8.82 -16.21
CA ASP A 107 -14.04 -8.88 -15.39
C ASP A 107 -15.11 -9.65 -16.17
N ASN A 108 -15.44 -10.86 -15.71
CA ASN A 108 -16.67 -11.53 -16.12
C ASN A 108 -17.82 -10.87 -15.36
N LYS A 109 -18.31 -9.75 -15.91
CA LYS A 109 -19.65 -9.24 -15.57
C LYS A 109 -20.71 -10.01 -16.35
#